data_AF-A0AA48H5P3-F1
#
_entry.id   AF-A0AA48H5P3-F1
#
_cell.length_a   1.000
_cell.length_b   1.000
_cell.length_c   1.000
_cell.angle_alpha   90.00
_cell.angle_beta   90.00
_cell.angle_gamma   90.00
#
_symmetry.space_group_name_H-M   'P 1'
#
loop_
_entity.id
_entity.type
_entity.pdbx_description
1 polymer ?
#
loop_
_entity_poly.entity_id
_entity_poly.type
_entity_poly.pdbx_seq_one_letter_code
_entity_poly.pdbx_strand_id
1 'polypeptide(L)'
;MSRNAFRAAIAALCGPLLIAAQDAPQADVEAPYTGPPADEINYPMPPEWAFVHFRGYELDFEPGDFSYIRGAYPESTAQEQAQWRALSEWLDQCEAVAKFRLRAELAALGIPRFDPAFVAAPYLCRQVPTPQRAFTEVTSHAEIEAALPAARLVYQTLIATSNEAISGFTVRPAGSEPVQAVSSPGLADEIIADALRWELLLNVFEWTEPGYGREPQLRLSPDEIEVLHAMVYSQLVLVETLNVSSLKDTIAEQGWPSISDVGNYAATKAWQIAYNTNNLAFQVEAVRAMEPLLDSGEVEKRHYAMLFDLVHFLTTGKQRYGTLESCVDGRLVTDPVEDAVGLDARRAGIGLQPLAERLDWQLDC
;
A
#
# COMPACT_ATOMS: atom_id res chain seq x y z
N MET A 1 23.03 1.85 -7.12
CA MET A 1 21.78 2.24 -7.82
C MET A 1 21.21 3.47 -7.14
N SER A 2 20.51 4.35 -7.86
CA SER A 2 19.88 5.55 -7.27
C SER A 2 18.66 5.16 -6.42
N ARG A 3 18.11 6.12 -5.66
CA ARG A 3 16.81 6.04 -4.95
C ARG A 3 15.65 5.43 -5.79
N ASN A 4 15.81 5.32 -7.10
CA ASN A 4 14.81 4.86 -8.05
C ASN A 4 14.66 3.34 -8.11
N ALA A 5 15.74 2.56 -7.95
CA ALA A 5 15.62 1.10 -8.00
C ALA A 5 14.81 0.59 -6.80
N PHE A 6 15.04 1.19 -5.63
CA PHE A 6 14.30 0.94 -4.40
C PHE A 6 12.81 1.33 -4.52
N ARG A 7 12.51 2.52 -5.04
CA ARG A 7 11.13 2.96 -5.30
C ARG A 7 10.42 2.12 -6.38
N ALA A 8 11.13 1.71 -7.42
CA ALA A 8 10.60 0.84 -8.46
C ALA A 8 10.37 -0.60 -7.97
N ALA A 9 11.23 -1.13 -7.08
CA ALA A 9 11.04 -2.44 -6.44
C ALA A 9 9.85 -2.43 -5.47
N ILE A 10 9.69 -1.38 -4.66
CA ILE A 10 8.48 -1.18 -3.85
C ILE A 10 7.25 -0.98 -4.73
N ALA A 11 7.34 -0.23 -5.83
CA ALA A 11 6.21 -0.06 -6.75
C ALA A 11 5.83 -1.37 -7.47
N ALA A 12 6.83 -2.19 -7.84
CA ALA A 12 6.65 -3.49 -8.49
C ALA A 12 6.05 -4.56 -7.56
N LEU A 13 6.39 -4.51 -6.27
CA LEU A 13 5.87 -5.43 -5.27
C LEU A 13 4.56 -4.91 -4.66
N CYS A 14 4.50 -3.65 -4.21
CA CYS A 14 3.38 -3.10 -3.43
C CYS A 14 2.28 -2.37 -4.23
N GLY A 15 2.46 -2.10 -5.53
CA GLY A 15 1.48 -1.34 -6.34
C GLY A 15 1.25 0.10 -5.84
N PRO A 16 0.31 0.84 -6.45
CA PRO A 16 0.49 1.95 -7.39
C PRO A 16 1.05 3.26 -6.78
N LEU A 17 1.82 3.24 -5.68
CA LEU A 17 2.40 4.44 -5.08
C LEU A 17 3.38 5.22 -6.00
N LEU A 18 3.71 4.67 -7.16
CA LEU A 18 4.42 5.32 -8.25
C LEU A 18 3.76 4.97 -9.59
N ILE A 19 2.58 5.52 -9.85
CA ILE A 19 2.13 5.67 -11.24
C ILE A 19 3.15 6.60 -11.91
N ALA A 20 3.87 6.11 -12.91
CA ALA A 20 4.55 7.00 -13.83
C ALA A 20 3.48 7.87 -14.51
N ALA A 21 3.55 9.19 -14.33
CA ALA A 21 2.62 10.21 -14.83
C ALA A 21 2.13 10.09 -16.28
N GLN A 22 2.78 9.26 -17.10
CA GLN A 22 2.53 9.19 -18.54
C GLN A 22 1.28 8.38 -18.89
N ASP A 23 0.79 7.54 -17.97
CA ASP A 23 -0.34 6.63 -18.22
C ASP A 23 -1.56 6.93 -17.34
N ALA A 24 -1.68 8.14 -16.76
CA ALA A 24 -2.79 8.47 -15.88
C ALA A 24 -4.16 8.19 -16.53
N PRO A 25 -5.11 7.58 -15.78
CA PRO A 25 -6.40 7.21 -16.31
C PRO A 25 -7.17 8.43 -16.80
N GLN A 26 -7.67 8.38 -18.04
CA GLN A 26 -8.62 9.38 -18.53
C GLN A 26 -10.02 8.97 -18.08
N ALA A 27 -10.50 9.55 -16.98
CA ALA A 27 -11.83 9.26 -16.43
C ALA A 27 -12.99 9.45 -17.44
N ASP A 28 -12.77 10.27 -18.48
CA ASP A 28 -13.74 10.49 -19.55
C ASP A 28 -13.83 9.35 -20.58
N VAL A 29 -13.00 8.31 -20.49
CA VAL A 29 -12.93 7.20 -21.47
C VAL A 29 -13.87 6.04 -21.11
N GLU A 30 -14.18 5.82 -19.82
CA GLU A 30 -15.05 4.73 -19.41
C GLU A 30 -16.53 5.11 -19.24
N ALA A 31 -17.42 4.20 -19.62
CA ALA A 31 -18.85 4.34 -19.38
C ALA A 31 -19.17 4.33 -17.86
N PRO A 32 -20.19 5.08 -17.41
CA PRO A 32 -20.66 5.01 -16.03
C PRO A 32 -20.95 3.56 -15.60
N TYR A 33 -20.58 3.20 -14.37
CA TYR A 33 -20.95 1.90 -13.81
C TYR A 33 -22.47 1.75 -13.69
N THR A 34 -23.02 0.63 -14.19
CA THR A 34 -24.45 0.29 -14.13
C THR A 34 -24.72 -1.13 -13.63
N GLY A 35 -23.73 -1.77 -13.02
CA GLY A 35 -23.83 -3.13 -12.50
C GLY A 35 -24.48 -3.21 -11.10
N PRO A 36 -24.50 -4.40 -10.47
CA PRO A 36 -25.03 -4.58 -9.13
C PRO A 36 -24.17 -3.89 -8.06
N PRO A 37 -24.68 -3.71 -6.83
CA PRO A 37 -23.89 -3.28 -5.68
C PRO A 37 -22.65 -4.14 -5.40
N ALA A 38 -21.63 -3.58 -4.76
CA ALA A 38 -20.35 -4.23 -4.52
C ALA A 38 -20.44 -5.49 -3.63
N ASP A 39 -21.42 -5.53 -2.72
CA ASP A 39 -21.70 -6.64 -1.80
C ASP A 39 -22.41 -7.82 -2.47
N GLU A 40 -22.99 -7.63 -3.66
CA GLU A 40 -23.58 -8.72 -4.47
C GLU A 40 -22.56 -9.39 -5.42
N ILE A 41 -21.35 -8.85 -5.51
CA ILE A 41 -20.28 -9.36 -6.38
C ILE A 41 -19.30 -10.16 -5.53
N ASN A 42 -19.31 -11.47 -5.68
CA ASN A 42 -18.45 -12.38 -4.92
C ASN A 42 -17.12 -12.64 -5.62
N TYR A 43 -16.04 -12.71 -4.85
CA TYR A 43 -14.75 -13.19 -5.35
C TYR A 43 -14.81 -14.68 -5.68
N PRO A 44 -14.09 -15.13 -6.73
CA PRO A 44 -13.94 -16.55 -7.00
C PRO A 44 -13.11 -17.18 -5.88
N MET A 45 -13.47 -18.41 -5.49
CA MET A 45 -12.65 -19.20 -4.56
C MET A 45 -11.42 -19.74 -5.29
N PRO A 46 -10.25 -19.86 -4.61
CA PRO A 46 -9.11 -20.54 -5.20
C PRO A 46 -9.44 -22.00 -5.53
N PRO A 47 -8.67 -22.64 -6.43
CA PRO A 47 -8.82 -24.07 -6.68
C PRO A 47 -8.71 -24.86 -5.37
N GLU A 48 -9.59 -25.86 -5.17
CA GLU A 48 -9.70 -26.59 -3.90
C GLU A 48 -8.37 -27.22 -3.44
N TRP A 49 -7.53 -27.67 -4.39
CA TRP A 49 -6.21 -28.20 -4.07
C TRP A 49 -5.31 -27.19 -3.36
N ALA A 50 -5.49 -25.89 -3.63
CA ALA A 50 -4.66 -24.82 -3.08
C ALA A 50 -5.06 -24.47 -1.65
N PHE A 51 -6.22 -24.90 -1.16
CA PHE A 51 -6.70 -24.60 0.20
C PHE A 51 -5.73 -25.06 1.29
N VAL A 52 -4.87 -26.05 1.01
CA VAL A 52 -3.84 -26.51 1.96
C VAL A 52 -2.75 -25.46 2.24
N HIS A 53 -2.60 -24.47 1.34
CA HIS A 53 -1.64 -23.36 1.48
C HIS A 53 -2.25 -22.14 2.18
N PHE A 54 -3.54 -22.20 2.52
CA PHE A 54 -4.29 -21.14 3.17
C PHE A 54 -4.82 -21.61 4.53
N ARG A 55 -5.00 -20.69 5.48
CA ARG A 55 -5.49 -20.97 6.83
C ARG A 55 -6.78 -20.20 7.12
N GLY A 56 -7.63 -20.78 7.97
CA GLY A 56 -8.85 -20.11 8.44
C GLY A 56 -9.93 -19.92 7.36
N TYR A 57 -10.98 -19.19 7.72
CA TYR A 57 -12.11 -18.90 6.82
C TYR A 57 -11.80 -17.78 5.82
N GLU A 58 -10.86 -16.90 6.14
CA GLU A 58 -10.42 -15.79 5.27
C GLU A 58 -9.38 -16.21 4.24
N LEU A 59 -8.99 -17.50 4.25
CA LEU A 59 -7.98 -18.09 3.38
C LEU A 59 -6.65 -17.36 3.48
N ASP A 60 -6.09 -17.27 4.69
CA ASP A 60 -4.82 -16.58 4.95
C ASP A 60 -3.63 -17.43 4.48
N PHE A 61 -2.89 -16.92 3.52
CA PHE A 61 -1.64 -17.53 3.04
C PHE A 61 -0.60 -17.51 4.15
N GLU A 62 0.10 -18.63 4.34
CA GLU A 62 1.22 -18.70 5.27
C GLU A 62 2.53 -18.27 4.58
N PRO A 63 3.15 -17.14 4.97
CA PRO A 63 4.39 -16.69 4.33
C PRO A 63 5.49 -17.73 4.49
N GLY A 64 6.04 -18.16 3.35
CA GLY A 64 7.10 -19.18 3.30
C GLY A 64 6.63 -20.58 2.90
N ASP A 65 5.34 -20.79 2.57
CA ASP A 65 4.90 -21.97 1.82
C ASP A 65 4.87 -21.67 0.32
N PHE A 66 6.00 -21.87 -0.36
CA PHE A 66 6.11 -21.65 -1.80
C PHE A 66 5.91 -22.94 -2.61
N SER A 67 5.33 -23.99 -2.04
CA SER A 67 5.17 -25.26 -2.77
C SER A 67 4.16 -25.17 -3.92
N TYR A 68 3.17 -24.27 -3.82
CA TYR A 68 2.15 -24.04 -4.85
C TYR A 68 2.70 -23.48 -6.16
N ILE A 69 3.85 -22.79 -6.14
CA ILE A 69 4.47 -22.23 -7.35
C ILE A 69 5.40 -23.22 -8.06
N ARG A 70 5.61 -24.43 -7.53
CA ARG A 70 6.52 -25.40 -8.17
C ARG A 70 6.16 -25.67 -9.63
N GLY A 71 4.86 -25.70 -9.94
CA GLY A 71 4.35 -25.87 -11.30
C GLY A 71 4.66 -24.74 -12.29
N ALA A 72 5.20 -23.61 -11.81
CA ALA A 72 5.67 -22.52 -12.66
C ALA A 72 7.03 -22.80 -13.30
N TYR A 73 7.79 -23.76 -12.77
CA TYR A 73 9.16 -24.02 -13.19
C TYR A 73 9.26 -25.23 -14.15
N PRO A 74 10.23 -25.24 -15.09
CA PRO A 74 10.31 -26.26 -16.15
C PRO A 74 10.49 -27.70 -15.66
N GLU A 75 11.08 -27.90 -14.49
CA GLU A 75 11.36 -29.22 -13.89
C GLU A 75 10.13 -29.90 -13.28
N SER A 76 9.01 -29.19 -13.18
CA SER A 76 7.79 -29.66 -12.52
C SER A 76 7.05 -30.75 -13.29
N THR A 77 6.29 -31.55 -12.56
CA THR A 77 5.42 -32.58 -13.13
C THR A 77 4.24 -31.97 -13.89
N ALA A 78 3.63 -32.74 -14.80
CA ALA A 78 2.43 -32.29 -15.52
C ALA A 78 1.25 -31.91 -14.61
N GLN A 79 1.15 -32.56 -13.43
CA GLN A 79 0.15 -32.25 -12.42
C GLN A 79 0.42 -30.88 -11.77
N GLU A 80 1.66 -30.64 -11.33
CA GLU A 80 2.07 -29.37 -10.73
C GLU A 80 1.88 -28.22 -11.73
N GLN A 81 2.26 -28.39 -12.99
CA GLN A 81 2.01 -27.39 -14.04
C GLN A 81 0.52 -27.10 -14.24
N ALA A 82 -0.33 -28.12 -14.17
CA ALA A 82 -1.78 -27.93 -14.27
C ALA A 82 -2.34 -27.19 -13.04
N GLN A 83 -1.86 -27.51 -11.84
CA GLN A 83 -2.19 -26.82 -10.60
C GLN A 83 -1.81 -25.33 -10.68
N TRP A 84 -0.57 -25.03 -11.05
CA TRP A 84 -0.09 -23.65 -11.22
C TRP A 84 -0.91 -22.86 -12.25
N ARG A 85 -1.22 -23.45 -13.40
CA ARG A 85 -2.10 -22.81 -14.40
C ARG A 85 -3.47 -22.46 -13.84
N ALA A 86 -4.09 -23.39 -13.10
CA ALA A 86 -5.40 -23.15 -12.49
C ALA A 86 -5.36 -22.05 -11.42
N LEU A 87 -4.28 -21.98 -10.62
CA LEU A 87 -4.11 -20.91 -9.63
C LEU A 87 -3.83 -19.56 -10.29
N SER A 88 -3.01 -19.53 -11.33
CA SER A 88 -2.73 -18.31 -12.11
C SER A 88 -4.00 -17.76 -12.75
N GLU A 89 -4.80 -18.63 -13.36
CA GLU A 89 -6.10 -18.25 -13.93
C GLU A 89 -7.06 -17.72 -12.86
N TRP A 90 -7.07 -18.33 -11.66
CA TRP A 90 -7.84 -17.80 -10.54
C TRP A 90 -7.37 -16.42 -10.09
N LEU A 91 -6.05 -16.17 -10.01
CA LEU A 91 -5.50 -14.86 -9.65
C LEU A 91 -5.94 -13.77 -10.64
N ASP A 92 -5.87 -14.06 -11.93
CA ASP A 92 -6.33 -13.14 -12.99
C ASP A 92 -7.83 -12.84 -12.86
N GLN A 93 -8.65 -13.87 -12.61
CA GLN A 93 -10.09 -13.71 -12.40
C GLN A 93 -10.39 -12.93 -11.11
N CYS A 94 -9.64 -13.18 -10.04
CA CYS A 94 -9.78 -12.49 -8.75
C CYS A 94 -9.48 -10.99 -8.93
N GLU A 95 -8.40 -10.63 -9.63
CA GLU A 95 -8.06 -9.25 -9.95
C GLU A 95 -9.13 -8.58 -10.84
N ALA A 96 -9.66 -9.29 -11.86
CA ALA A 96 -10.72 -8.76 -12.71
C ALA A 96 -12.01 -8.46 -11.92
N VAL A 97 -12.41 -9.37 -11.01
CA VAL A 97 -13.55 -9.15 -10.13
C VAL A 97 -13.29 -7.99 -9.16
N ALA A 98 -12.08 -7.86 -8.64
CA ALA A 98 -11.71 -6.74 -7.76
C ALA A 98 -11.87 -5.38 -8.44
N LYS A 99 -11.39 -5.25 -9.68
CA LYS A 99 -11.57 -4.04 -10.49
C LYS A 99 -13.05 -3.73 -10.72
N PHE A 100 -13.87 -4.75 -10.96
CA PHE A 100 -15.32 -4.59 -11.12
C PHE A 100 -16.01 -4.17 -9.82
N ARG A 101 -15.65 -4.76 -8.67
CA ARG A 101 -16.16 -4.38 -7.35
C ARG A 101 -15.81 -2.95 -6.99
N LEU A 102 -14.56 -2.54 -7.21
CA LEU A 102 -14.13 -1.17 -6.93
C LEU A 102 -14.93 -0.13 -7.71
N ARG A 103 -15.26 -0.41 -8.99
CA ARG A 103 -16.16 0.47 -9.76
C ARG A 103 -17.53 0.61 -9.11
N ALA A 104 -18.08 -0.46 -8.55
CA ALA A 104 -19.34 -0.42 -7.82
C ALA A 104 -19.23 0.41 -6.53
N GLU A 105 -18.15 0.23 -5.75
CA GLU A 105 -17.87 0.99 -4.53
C GLU A 105 -17.73 2.50 -4.83
N LEU A 106 -16.92 2.85 -5.83
CA LEU A 106 -16.73 4.25 -6.24
C LEU A 106 -18.01 4.88 -6.81
N ALA A 107 -18.80 4.11 -7.57
CA ALA A 107 -20.09 4.59 -8.05
C ALA A 107 -21.07 4.90 -6.90
N ALA A 108 -21.10 4.05 -5.86
CA ALA A 108 -21.89 4.31 -4.65
C ALA A 108 -21.40 5.56 -3.90
N LEU A 109 -20.11 5.86 -3.98
CA LEU A 109 -19.51 7.09 -3.47
C LEU A 109 -19.70 8.31 -4.39
N GLY A 110 -20.42 8.19 -5.53
CA GLY A 110 -20.68 9.30 -6.45
C GLY A 110 -19.58 9.55 -7.48
N ILE A 111 -18.70 8.56 -7.71
CA ILE A 111 -17.63 8.59 -8.70
C ILE A 111 -17.91 7.48 -9.74
N PRO A 112 -18.87 7.68 -10.67
CA PRO A 112 -19.37 6.61 -11.53
C PRO A 112 -18.44 6.30 -12.71
N ARG A 113 -17.46 7.17 -12.99
CA ARG A 113 -16.48 7.00 -14.07
C ARG A 113 -15.08 6.95 -13.47
N PHE A 114 -14.38 5.86 -13.73
CA PHE A 114 -13.07 5.56 -13.18
C PHE A 114 -12.45 4.43 -13.99
N ASP A 115 -11.17 4.53 -14.31
CA ASP A 115 -10.42 3.45 -14.97
C ASP A 115 -9.66 2.65 -13.89
N PRO A 116 -10.00 1.35 -13.72
CA PRO A 116 -9.44 0.50 -12.68
C PRO A 116 -8.07 -0.11 -13.04
N ALA A 117 -7.44 0.30 -14.15
CA ALA A 117 -6.14 -0.21 -14.57
C ALA A 117 -5.05 -0.07 -13.49
N PHE A 118 -5.18 0.90 -12.58
CA PHE A 118 -4.15 1.27 -11.62
C PHE A 118 -4.45 0.95 -10.16
N VAL A 119 -5.47 0.14 -9.85
CA VAL A 119 -5.81 -0.16 -8.45
C VAL A 119 -5.57 -1.63 -8.11
N ALA A 120 -4.92 -1.86 -6.96
CA ALA A 120 -4.56 -3.20 -6.54
C ALA A 120 -5.78 -3.98 -6.01
N ALA A 121 -5.93 -5.22 -6.48
CA ALA A 121 -6.94 -6.19 -6.04
C ALA A 121 -6.88 -6.44 -4.52
N PRO A 122 -7.95 -6.86 -3.79
CA PRO A 122 -7.94 -7.02 -2.33
C PRO A 122 -6.95 -8.11 -1.87
N TYR A 123 -6.71 -8.18 -0.55
CA TYR A 123 -5.87 -9.19 0.13
C TYR A 123 -5.93 -10.58 -0.53
N LEU A 124 -7.12 -11.14 -0.68
CA LEU A 124 -7.35 -12.47 -1.26
C LEU A 124 -6.61 -12.69 -2.59
N CYS A 125 -6.58 -11.68 -3.46
CA CYS A 125 -6.00 -11.77 -4.79
C CYS A 125 -4.50 -11.42 -4.85
N ARG A 126 -3.92 -10.87 -3.78
CA ARG A 126 -2.52 -10.40 -3.73
C ARG A 126 -1.65 -11.09 -2.68
N GLN A 127 -2.24 -11.83 -1.75
CA GLN A 127 -1.53 -12.43 -0.63
C GLN A 127 -0.51 -13.51 -1.02
N VAL A 128 -0.65 -14.12 -2.20
CA VAL A 128 0.28 -15.14 -2.72
C VAL A 128 1.29 -14.54 -3.70
N PRO A 129 2.61 -14.64 -3.44
CA PRO A 129 3.63 -14.19 -4.38
C PRO A 129 3.65 -15.01 -5.67
N THR A 130 3.78 -14.35 -6.82
CA THR A 130 3.92 -15.03 -8.12
C THR A 130 5.38 -15.00 -8.58
N PRO A 131 5.87 -16.03 -9.30
CA PRO A 131 7.22 -16.04 -9.84
C PRO A 131 7.56 -14.80 -10.67
N GLN A 132 6.61 -14.34 -11.48
CA GLN A 132 6.79 -13.16 -12.34
C GLN A 132 7.03 -11.86 -11.57
N ARG A 133 6.60 -11.78 -10.30
CA ARG A 133 6.72 -10.57 -9.47
C ARG A 133 7.76 -10.70 -8.35
N ALA A 134 7.89 -11.89 -7.77
CA ALA A 134 8.65 -12.09 -6.53
C ALA A 134 9.94 -12.89 -6.71
N PHE A 135 10.09 -13.61 -7.84
CA PHE A 135 11.22 -14.52 -8.10
C PHE A 135 11.79 -14.24 -9.49
N THR A 136 12.45 -13.09 -9.65
CA THR A 136 12.91 -12.59 -10.95
C THR A 136 14.25 -13.19 -11.38
N GLU A 137 15.12 -13.50 -10.42
CA GLU A 137 16.44 -14.06 -10.66
C GLU A 137 16.50 -15.56 -10.36
N VAL A 138 15.61 -16.06 -9.49
CA VAL A 138 15.50 -17.49 -9.19
C VAL A 138 14.95 -18.28 -10.38
N THR A 139 15.64 -19.35 -10.76
CA THR A 139 15.36 -20.12 -11.98
C THR A 139 14.72 -21.49 -11.74
N SER A 140 14.70 -21.96 -10.49
CA SER A 140 14.10 -23.24 -10.11
C SER A 140 13.42 -23.19 -8.74
N HIS A 141 12.47 -24.09 -8.51
CA HIS A 141 11.83 -24.20 -7.19
C HIS A 141 12.80 -24.64 -6.09
N ALA A 142 13.82 -25.42 -6.45
CA ALA A 142 14.84 -25.90 -5.51
C ALA A 142 15.71 -24.77 -4.94
N GLU A 143 15.97 -23.71 -5.71
CA GLU A 143 16.67 -22.51 -5.25
C GLU A 143 15.86 -21.76 -4.18
N ILE A 144 14.53 -21.66 -4.35
CA ILE A 144 13.62 -21.13 -3.33
C ILE A 144 13.71 -21.96 -2.05
N GLU A 145 13.60 -23.29 -2.17
CA GLU A 145 13.67 -24.19 -1.02
C GLU A 145 15.03 -24.09 -0.28
N ALA A 146 16.13 -23.89 -1.02
CA ALA A 146 17.47 -23.73 -0.45
C ALA A 146 17.66 -22.39 0.27
N ALA A 147 17.08 -21.30 -0.24
CA ALA A 147 17.17 -19.95 0.32
C ALA A 147 16.21 -19.73 1.52
N LEU A 148 15.13 -20.49 1.58
CA LEU A 148 14.05 -20.35 2.57
C LEU A 148 14.50 -20.37 4.04
N PRO A 149 15.45 -21.21 4.50
CA PRO A 149 15.85 -21.23 5.91
C PRO A 149 16.44 -19.89 6.41
N ALA A 150 17.29 -19.26 5.60
CA ALA A 150 17.92 -17.98 5.96
C ALA A 150 16.91 -16.83 5.93
N ALA A 151 16.10 -16.75 4.86
CA ALA A 151 15.01 -15.79 4.75
C ALA A 151 14.00 -15.93 5.89
N ARG A 152 13.61 -17.16 6.25
CA ARG A 152 12.66 -17.44 7.33
C ARG A 152 13.17 -16.98 8.69
N LEU A 153 14.46 -17.11 8.99
CA LEU A 153 15.03 -16.64 10.25
C LEU A 153 14.90 -15.12 10.39
N VAL A 154 15.23 -14.38 9.32
CA VAL A 154 15.10 -12.91 9.29
C VAL A 154 13.63 -12.51 9.39
N TYR A 155 12.76 -13.14 8.59
CA TYR A 155 11.32 -12.91 8.60
C TYR A 155 10.73 -13.13 10.00
N GLN A 156 10.99 -14.27 10.65
CA GLN A 156 10.44 -14.55 11.98
C GLN A 156 10.92 -13.56 13.04
N THR A 157 12.17 -13.10 12.95
CA THR A 157 12.71 -12.06 13.83
C THR A 157 12.00 -10.73 13.60
N LEU A 158 11.75 -10.37 12.34
CA LEU A 158 11.01 -9.17 11.96
C LEU A 158 9.57 -9.20 12.48
N ILE A 159 8.85 -10.32 12.31
CA ILE A 159 7.47 -10.45 12.78
C ILE A 159 7.38 -10.45 14.32
N ALA A 160 8.31 -11.14 14.99
CA ALA A 160 8.36 -11.13 16.45
C ALA A 160 8.61 -9.71 16.97
N THR A 161 9.57 -8.99 16.38
CA THR A 161 9.86 -7.60 16.76
C THR A 161 8.72 -6.65 16.40
N SER A 162 8.05 -6.80 15.26
CA SER A 162 6.90 -5.98 14.90
C SER A 162 5.73 -6.17 15.86
N ASN A 163 5.52 -7.39 16.38
CA ASN A 163 4.41 -7.67 17.29
C ASN A 163 4.72 -7.30 18.75
N GLU A 164 5.97 -7.53 19.20
CA GLU A 164 6.38 -7.25 20.59
C GLU A 164 6.75 -5.78 20.82
N ALA A 165 7.48 -5.13 19.91
CA ALA A 165 7.95 -3.76 20.09
C ALA A 165 6.78 -2.75 20.16
N ILE A 166 5.64 -3.13 19.61
CA ILE A 166 4.49 -2.26 19.41
C ILE A 166 3.41 -2.45 20.49
N SER A 167 3.46 -3.57 21.23
CA SER A 167 2.56 -3.80 22.38
C SER A 167 3.11 -3.26 23.71
N GLY A 168 4.38 -2.84 23.77
CA GLY A 168 5.08 -2.53 25.02
C GLY A 168 5.82 -1.19 25.09
N PHE A 169 6.00 -0.49 23.97
CA PHE A 169 6.57 0.86 23.97
C PHE A 169 5.46 1.90 23.90
N THR A 170 5.37 2.74 24.93
CA THR A 170 4.97 4.12 24.69
C THR A 170 6.05 4.70 23.79
N VAL A 171 5.81 4.69 22.47
CA VAL A 171 6.74 5.26 21.50
C VAL A 171 6.76 6.75 21.73
N ARG A 172 7.63 7.20 22.63
CA ARG A 172 7.93 8.61 22.85
C ARG A 172 9.19 8.92 22.05
N PRO A 173 9.10 9.67 20.94
CA PRO A 173 10.29 10.15 20.26
C PRO A 173 11.18 10.89 21.27
N ALA A 174 12.48 10.61 21.26
CA ALA A 174 13.41 11.35 22.11
C ALA A 174 13.35 12.85 21.75
N GLY A 175 12.94 13.68 22.71
CA GLY A 175 12.79 15.14 22.52
C GLY A 175 11.39 15.65 22.19
N SER A 176 10.35 14.80 22.19
CA SER A 176 8.96 15.27 22.04
C SER A 176 8.52 16.11 23.26
N GLU A 177 7.75 17.18 23.01
CA GLU A 177 7.08 17.95 24.05
C GLU A 177 6.23 17.04 24.96
N PRO A 178 5.89 17.46 26.20
CA PRO A 178 4.95 16.74 27.03
C PRO A 178 3.66 16.50 26.24
N VAL A 179 3.22 15.25 26.15
CA VAL A 179 1.96 14.88 25.50
C VAL A 179 0.85 15.70 26.14
N GLN A 180 0.21 16.58 25.38
CA GLN A 180 -1.07 17.16 25.80
C GLN A 180 -2.02 16.00 26.11
N ALA A 181 -2.79 16.08 27.18
CA ALA A 181 -3.75 15.03 27.50
C ALA A 181 -4.70 14.84 26.31
N VAL A 182 -4.62 13.68 25.67
CA VAL A 182 -5.50 13.28 24.57
C VAL A 182 -6.74 12.59 25.13
N SER A 183 -7.85 12.64 24.40
CA SER A 183 -9.14 12.10 24.87
C SER A 183 -9.19 10.56 24.80
N SER A 184 -8.51 9.96 23.83
CA SER A 184 -8.53 8.52 23.56
C SER A 184 -7.11 7.93 23.44
N PRO A 185 -6.37 7.81 24.55
CA PRO A 185 -4.98 7.32 24.53
C PRO A 185 -4.85 5.86 24.04
N GLY A 186 -5.85 5.00 24.30
CA GLY A 186 -5.83 3.61 23.80
C GLY A 186 -5.89 3.54 22.28
N LEU A 187 -6.81 4.32 21.67
CA LEU A 187 -6.91 4.42 20.22
C LEU A 187 -5.65 5.03 19.60
N ALA A 188 -5.05 6.03 20.26
CA ALA A 188 -3.78 6.61 19.81
C ALA A 188 -2.67 5.55 19.74
N ASP A 189 -2.52 4.74 20.79
CA ASP A 189 -1.53 3.66 20.85
C ASP A 189 -1.80 2.60 19.76
N GLU A 190 -3.06 2.22 19.53
CA GLU A 190 -3.47 1.28 18.48
C GLU A 190 -3.15 1.79 17.07
N ILE A 191 -3.49 3.04 16.74
CA ILE A 191 -3.19 3.63 15.42
C ILE A 191 -1.67 3.71 15.19
N ILE A 192 -0.92 4.13 16.22
CA ILE A 192 0.55 4.20 16.15
C ILE A 192 1.11 2.80 15.90
N ALA A 193 0.61 1.82 16.65
CA ALA A 193 1.00 0.44 16.54
C ALA A 193 0.79 -0.13 15.14
N ASP A 194 -0.42 0.07 14.60
CA ASP A 194 -0.83 -0.36 13.26
C ASP A 194 0.10 0.20 12.18
N ALA A 195 0.33 1.52 12.20
CA ALA A 195 1.18 2.18 11.21
C ALA A 195 2.65 1.74 11.31
N LEU A 196 3.20 1.63 12.53
CA LEU A 196 4.60 1.25 12.73
C LEU A 196 4.90 -0.20 12.31
N ARG A 197 3.94 -1.13 12.46
CA ARG A 197 4.10 -2.51 11.96
C ARG A 197 4.33 -2.51 10.46
N TRP A 198 3.51 -1.76 9.72
CA TRP A 198 3.62 -1.66 8.28
C TRP A 198 4.91 -0.96 7.83
N GLU A 199 5.28 0.16 8.47
CA GLU A 199 6.53 0.87 8.18
C GLU A 199 7.78 0.01 8.42
N LEU A 200 7.81 -0.77 9.51
CA LEU A 200 8.92 -1.68 9.81
C LEU A 200 9.09 -2.74 8.72
N LEU A 201 8.00 -3.32 8.24
CA LEU A 201 8.03 -4.31 7.16
C LEU A 201 8.52 -3.70 5.85
N LEU A 202 8.09 -2.47 5.51
CA LEU A 202 8.58 -1.76 4.33
C LEU A 202 10.08 -1.48 4.36
N ASN A 203 10.65 -1.20 5.53
CA ASN A 203 12.06 -0.87 5.64
C ASN A 203 12.98 -2.05 5.27
N VAL A 204 12.48 -3.29 5.26
CA VAL A 204 13.27 -4.46 4.81
C VAL A 204 13.72 -4.32 3.35
N PHE A 205 12.90 -3.71 2.49
CA PHE A 205 13.28 -3.44 1.12
C PHE A 205 14.45 -2.45 1.05
N GLU A 206 14.54 -1.48 1.98
CA GLU A 206 15.70 -0.57 2.05
C GLU A 206 16.95 -1.27 2.55
N TRP A 207 16.82 -2.12 3.57
CA TRP A 207 17.94 -2.77 4.24
C TRP A 207 18.65 -3.85 3.43
N THR A 208 17.99 -4.31 2.37
CA THR A 208 18.48 -5.34 1.44
C THR A 208 19.08 -4.74 0.17
N GLU A 209 18.94 -3.43 -0.06
CA GLU A 209 19.47 -2.73 -1.23
C GLU A 209 20.95 -2.33 -1.06
N PRO A 210 21.88 -2.78 -1.93
CA PRO A 210 23.29 -2.43 -1.83
C PRO A 210 23.55 -0.93 -2.00
N GLY A 211 24.15 -0.32 -0.97
CA GLY A 211 24.61 1.08 -0.99
C GLY A 211 23.58 2.11 -0.54
N TYR A 212 22.43 1.66 0.00
CA TYR A 212 21.45 2.52 0.62
C TYR A 212 21.61 2.52 2.16
N GLY A 213 21.60 3.71 2.78
CA GLY A 213 21.61 3.87 4.25
C GLY A 213 22.97 3.81 4.96
N ARG A 214 22.99 4.20 6.26
CA ARG A 214 24.13 4.07 7.21
C ARG A 214 24.03 2.82 8.09
N GLU A 215 23.06 1.95 7.82
CA GLU A 215 22.62 0.84 8.67
C GLU A 215 23.28 -0.49 8.28
N PRO A 216 23.31 -1.51 9.18
CA PRO A 216 23.88 -2.81 8.84
C PRO A 216 23.07 -3.49 7.74
N GLN A 217 23.71 -3.70 6.59
CA GLN A 217 23.13 -4.49 5.50
C GLN A 217 22.91 -5.93 5.96
N LEU A 218 21.71 -6.46 5.72
CA LEU A 218 21.43 -7.88 5.91
C LEU A 218 22.37 -8.69 5.01
N ARG A 219 23.12 -9.63 5.59
CA ARG A 219 24.03 -10.49 4.85
C ARG A 219 23.27 -11.69 4.30
N LEU A 220 22.47 -11.45 3.28
CA LEU A 220 21.73 -12.46 2.53
C LEU A 220 22.27 -12.55 1.10
N SER A 221 22.18 -13.72 0.49
CA SER A 221 22.37 -13.89 -0.96
C SER A 221 21.21 -13.24 -1.74
N PRO A 222 21.36 -12.98 -3.06
CA PRO A 222 20.25 -12.49 -3.88
C PRO A 222 18.99 -13.36 -3.79
N ASP A 223 19.13 -14.69 -3.87
CA ASP A 223 17.99 -15.63 -3.77
C ASP A 223 17.33 -15.56 -2.39
N GLU A 224 18.12 -15.45 -1.32
CA GLU A 224 17.61 -15.27 0.05
C GLU A 224 16.87 -13.95 0.22
N ILE A 225 17.29 -12.88 -0.48
CA ILE A 225 16.60 -11.59 -0.51
C ILE A 225 15.26 -11.72 -1.23
N GLU A 226 15.20 -12.35 -2.41
CA GLU A 226 13.94 -12.57 -3.15
C GLU A 226 12.93 -13.36 -2.31
N VAL A 227 13.38 -14.44 -1.64
CA VAL A 227 12.52 -15.22 -0.75
C VAL A 227 12.06 -14.41 0.47
N LEU A 228 12.95 -13.62 1.08
CA LEU A 228 12.57 -12.74 2.19
C LEU A 228 11.54 -11.69 1.75
N HIS A 229 11.76 -11.04 0.60
CA HIS A 229 10.85 -10.06 0.02
C HIS A 229 9.48 -10.65 -0.26
N ALA A 230 9.42 -11.86 -0.84
CA ALA A 230 8.17 -12.57 -1.08
C ALA A 230 7.39 -12.83 0.23
N MET A 231 8.08 -13.25 1.29
CA MET A 231 7.46 -13.48 2.61
C MET A 231 6.98 -12.17 3.25
N VAL A 232 7.80 -11.12 3.22
CA VAL A 232 7.49 -9.81 3.78
C VAL A 232 6.35 -9.15 3.02
N TYR A 233 6.29 -9.31 1.71
CA TYR A 233 5.20 -8.79 0.88
C TYR A 233 3.83 -9.36 1.29
N SER A 234 3.70 -10.69 1.42
CA SER A 234 2.46 -11.31 1.90
C SER A 234 2.02 -10.75 3.25
N GLN A 235 2.97 -10.54 4.17
CA GLN A 235 2.68 -9.95 5.47
C GLN A 235 2.28 -8.47 5.38
N LEU A 236 2.95 -7.67 4.54
CA LEU A 236 2.61 -6.26 4.32
C LEU A 236 1.17 -6.10 3.85
N VAL A 237 0.78 -6.95 2.92
CA VAL A 237 -0.56 -7.01 2.33
C VAL A 237 -1.61 -7.37 3.38
N LEU A 238 -1.30 -8.29 4.30
CA LEU A 238 -2.16 -8.61 5.44
C LEU A 238 -2.28 -7.41 6.40
N VAL A 239 -1.14 -6.85 6.82
CA VAL A 239 -1.10 -5.73 7.78
C VAL A 239 -1.81 -4.50 7.21
N GLU A 240 -1.61 -4.16 5.92
CA GLU A 240 -2.36 -3.09 5.25
C GLU A 240 -3.87 -3.33 5.35
N THR A 241 -4.31 -4.56 5.06
CA THR A 241 -5.75 -4.93 5.07
C THR A 241 -6.34 -4.79 6.47
N LEU A 242 -5.64 -5.28 7.49
CA LEU A 242 -6.07 -5.16 8.89
C LEU A 242 -6.11 -3.70 9.34
N ASN A 243 -5.06 -2.92 9.06
CA ASN A 243 -5.00 -1.50 9.42
C ASN A 243 -6.15 -0.69 8.77
N VAL A 244 -6.45 -0.97 7.49
CA VAL A 244 -7.59 -0.35 6.80
C VAL A 244 -8.91 -0.74 7.45
N SER A 245 -9.10 -2.02 7.80
CA SER A 245 -10.31 -2.47 8.48
C SER A 245 -10.50 -1.75 9.82
N SER A 246 -9.48 -1.74 10.67
CA SER A 246 -9.53 -1.08 11.98
C SER A 246 -9.81 0.42 11.87
N LEU A 247 -9.17 1.10 10.92
CA LEU A 247 -9.37 2.54 10.73
C LEU A 247 -10.76 2.85 10.12
N LYS A 248 -11.29 1.98 9.25
CA LYS A 248 -12.69 2.08 8.77
C LYS A 248 -13.68 1.98 9.92
N ASP A 249 -13.52 0.99 10.79
CA ASP A 249 -14.39 0.80 11.94
C ASP A 249 -14.32 2.02 12.88
N THR A 250 -13.12 2.53 13.15
CA THR A 250 -12.91 3.77 13.92
C THR A 250 -13.66 4.96 13.31
N ILE A 251 -13.53 5.17 12.00
CA ILE A 251 -14.20 6.28 11.29
C ILE A 251 -15.71 6.12 11.32
N ALA A 252 -16.22 4.89 11.18
CA ALA A 252 -17.65 4.61 11.21
C ALA A 252 -18.26 4.85 12.60
N GLU A 253 -17.53 4.51 13.66
CA GLU A 253 -18.03 4.62 15.04
C GLU A 253 -17.97 6.04 15.60
N GLN A 254 -16.86 6.77 15.37
CA GLN A 254 -16.60 8.05 16.03
C GLN A 254 -16.04 9.16 15.11
N GLY A 255 -15.89 8.90 13.81
CA GLY A 255 -15.32 9.84 12.85
C GLY A 255 -13.80 9.76 12.76
N TRP A 256 -13.20 10.69 12.00
CA TRP A 256 -11.74 10.68 11.80
C TRP A 256 -11.00 10.89 13.14
N PRO A 257 -9.95 10.10 13.44
CA PRO A 257 -9.16 10.25 14.66
C PRO A 257 -8.41 11.59 14.64
N SER A 258 -8.98 12.56 15.36
CA SER A 258 -8.60 13.96 15.29
C SER A 258 -7.39 14.27 16.18
N ILE A 259 -6.71 15.39 15.93
CA ILE A 259 -5.53 15.78 16.72
C ILE A 259 -5.86 15.92 18.22
N SER A 260 -7.01 16.46 18.59
CA SER A 260 -7.42 16.57 19.99
C SER A 260 -7.79 15.21 20.63
N ASP A 261 -8.23 14.24 19.83
CA ASP A 261 -8.64 12.92 20.30
C ASP A 261 -7.45 11.98 20.52
N VAL A 262 -6.52 11.91 19.56
CA VAL A 262 -5.42 10.94 19.57
C VAL A 262 -4.03 11.58 19.59
N GLY A 263 -3.93 12.91 19.49
CA GLY A 263 -2.67 13.64 19.39
C GLY A 263 -2.10 13.69 17.97
N ASN A 264 -1.26 14.69 17.68
CA ASN A 264 -0.77 14.91 16.31
C ASN A 264 -0.02 13.72 15.70
N TYR A 265 0.76 13.00 16.52
CA TYR A 265 1.53 11.86 16.04
C TYR A 265 0.62 10.71 15.58
N ALA A 266 -0.36 10.31 16.40
CA ALA A 266 -1.32 9.28 16.01
C ALA A 266 -2.23 9.74 14.87
N ALA A 267 -2.68 10.99 14.86
CA ALA A 267 -3.46 11.55 13.74
C ALA A 267 -2.67 11.51 12.41
N THR A 268 -1.36 11.76 12.47
CA THR A 268 -0.45 11.58 11.32
C THR A 268 -0.34 10.11 10.91
N LYS A 269 -0.25 9.19 11.88
CA LYS A 269 -0.23 7.74 11.60
C LYS A 269 -1.54 7.24 10.97
N ALA A 270 -2.70 7.73 11.41
CA ALA A 270 -3.98 7.44 10.78
C ALA A 270 -4.01 7.91 9.31
N TRP A 271 -3.51 9.13 9.06
CA TRP A 271 -3.36 9.61 7.68
C TRP A 271 -2.43 8.72 6.85
N GLN A 272 -1.30 8.26 7.41
CA GLN A 272 -0.40 7.35 6.68
C GLN A 272 -1.06 6.02 6.33
N ILE A 273 -1.88 5.44 7.22
CA ILE A 273 -2.67 4.23 6.92
C ILE A 273 -3.60 4.48 5.73
N ALA A 274 -4.35 5.59 5.75
CA ALA A 274 -5.24 5.95 4.65
C ALA A 274 -4.48 6.26 3.34
N TYR A 275 -3.34 6.95 3.43
CA TYR A 275 -2.55 7.36 2.26
C TYR A 275 -1.83 6.20 1.59
N ASN A 276 -1.32 5.24 2.36
CA ASN A 276 -0.48 4.15 1.85
C ASN A 276 -1.25 2.89 1.42
N THR A 277 -2.55 2.79 1.72
CA THR A 277 -3.33 1.65 1.23
C THR A 277 -3.60 1.74 -0.27
N ASN A 278 -3.84 0.59 -0.88
CA ASN A 278 -4.33 0.49 -2.24
C ASN A 278 -5.87 0.45 -2.35
N ASN A 279 -6.60 0.72 -1.26
CA ASN A 279 -8.06 0.78 -1.25
C ASN A 279 -8.56 2.19 -1.58
N LEU A 280 -8.76 2.47 -2.87
CA LEU A 280 -9.20 3.80 -3.34
C LEU A 280 -10.59 4.20 -2.80
N ALA A 281 -11.53 3.27 -2.67
CA ALA A 281 -12.83 3.56 -2.06
C ALA A 281 -12.67 4.06 -0.62
N PHE A 282 -11.81 3.42 0.16
CA PHE A 282 -11.47 3.89 1.51
C PHE A 282 -10.77 5.24 1.51
N GLN A 283 -9.84 5.49 0.57
CA GLN A 283 -9.17 6.79 0.46
C GLN A 283 -10.18 7.93 0.23
N VAL A 284 -11.22 7.69 -0.59
CA VAL A 284 -12.31 8.65 -0.78
C VAL A 284 -13.06 8.91 0.53
N GLU A 285 -13.40 7.86 1.28
CA GLU A 285 -14.05 7.98 2.59
C GLU A 285 -13.19 8.75 3.60
N ALA A 286 -11.89 8.45 3.66
CA ALA A 286 -10.93 9.12 4.52
C ALA A 286 -10.81 10.62 4.21
N VAL A 287 -10.67 11.02 2.94
CA VAL A 287 -10.64 12.44 2.54
C VAL A 287 -11.91 13.16 2.99
N ARG A 288 -13.08 12.53 2.81
CA ARG A 288 -14.37 13.10 3.22
C ARG A 288 -14.50 13.23 4.74
N ALA A 289 -13.93 12.29 5.49
CA ALA A 289 -13.91 12.35 6.95
C ALA A 289 -12.95 13.43 7.48
N MET A 290 -11.84 13.69 6.76
CA MET A 290 -10.86 14.72 7.12
C MET A 290 -11.32 16.14 6.76
N GLU A 291 -12.04 16.34 5.65
CA GLU A 291 -12.39 17.67 5.12
C GLU A 291 -13.07 18.61 6.14
N PRO A 292 -14.07 18.18 6.93
CA PRO A 292 -14.75 19.05 7.90
C PRO A 292 -13.84 19.50 9.06
N LEU A 293 -12.70 18.84 9.26
CA LEU A 293 -11.76 19.10 10.36
C LEU A 293 -10.67 20.12 10.01
N LEU A 294 -10.64 20.60 8.76
CA LEU A 294 -9.60 21.52 8.28
C LEU A 294 -9.66 22.90 8.95
N ASP A 295 -10.88 23.42 9.17
CA ASP A 295 -11.09 24.75 9.72
C ASP A 295 -10.79 24.81 11.23
N SER A 296 -11.08 23.71 11.94
CA SER A 296 -10.75 23.58 13.37
C SER A 296 -9.27 23.22 13.61
N GLY A 297 -8.51 22.89 12.57
CA GLY A 297 -7.12 22.44 12.71
C GLY A 297 -6.99 21.07 13.36
N GLU A 298 -8.05 20.25 13.30
CA GLU A 298 -8.11 18.91 13.88
C GLU A 298 -7.48 17.84 12.95
N VAL A 299 -7.06 18.25 11.76
CA VAL A 299 -6.21 17.50 10.82
C VAL A 299 -5.15 18.42 10.23
N GLU A 300 -3.96 17.89 9.92
CA GLU A 300 -2.95 18.67 9.20
C GLU A 300 -3.38 18.92 7.75
N LYS A 301 -3.48 20.20 7.36
CA LYS A 301 -3.90 20.62 6.01
C LYS A 301 -3.04 20.04 4.89
N ARG A 302 -1.74 19.85 5.13
CA ARG A 302 -0.80 19.21 4.18
C ARG A 302 -1.18 17.75 3.93
N HIS A 303 -1.49 17.00 4.98
CA HIS A 303 -1.90 15.59 4.88
C HIS A 303 -3.21 15.46 4.09
N TYR A 304 -4.19 16.32 4.37
CA TYR A 304 -5.40 16.39 3.56
C TYR A 304 -5.09 16.69 2.08
N ALA A 305 -4.28 17.71 1.79
CA ALA A 305 -3.95 18.07 0.41
C ALA A 305 -3.29 16.92 -0.37
N MET A 306 -2.40 16.16 0.28
CA MET A 306 -1.75 14.98 -0.32
C MET A 306 -2.73 13.86 -0.62
N LEU A 307 -3.60 13.50 0.33
CA LEU A 307 -4.59 12.44 0.13
C LEU A 307 -5.68 12.87 -0.87
N PHE A 308 -6.11 14.13 -0.81
CA PHE A 308 -7.04 14.71 -1.78
C PHE A 308 -6.47 14.64 -3.20
N ASP A 309 -5.23 15.08 -3.40
CA ASP A 309 -4.59 15.01 -4.70
C ASP A 309 -4.44 13.57 -5.20
N LEU A 310 -4.07 12.61 -4.33
CA LEU A 310 -4.04 11.18 -4.67
C LEU A 310 -5.38 10.69 -5.21
N VAL A 311 -6.45 10.88 -4.43
CA VAL A 311 -7.80 10.48 -4.82
C VAL A 311 -8.26 11.19 -6.09
N HIS A 312 -8.04 12.51 -6.17
CA HIS A 312 -8.47 13.31 -7.30
C HIS A 312 -7.71 12.94 -8.58
N PHE A 313 -6.41 12.68 -8.47
CA PHE A 313 -5.59 12.24 -9.59
C PHE A 313 -6.00 10.86 -10.09
N LEU A 314 -6.19 9.89 -9.20
CA LEU A 314 -6.65 8.56 -9.59
C LEU A 314 -8.04 8.61 -10.24
N THR A 315 -8.93 9.49 -9.78
CA THR A 315 -10.33 9.53 -10.25
C THR A 315 -10.57 10.46 -11.43
N THR A 316 -9.66 11.40 -11.73
CA THR A 316 -9.85 12.40 -12.80
C THR A 316 -8.66 12.59 -13.73
N GLY A 317 -7.51 11.99 -13.41
CA GLY A 317 -6.24 12.21 -14.10
C GLY A 317 -5.57 13.56 -13.77
N LYS A 318 -6.12 14.35 -12.83
CA LYS A 318 -5.59 15.64 -12.42
C LYS A 318 -5.62 15.81 -10.92
N GLN A 319 -4.71 16.63 -10.39
CA GLN A 319 -4.64 16.99 -8.98
C GLN A 319 -4.91 18.49 -8.75
N ARG A 320 -5.30 18.86 -7.53
CA ARG A 320 -5.72 20.23 -7.18
C ARG A 320 -4.59 21.07 -6.59
N TYR A 321 -3.78 20.48 -5.72
CA TYR A 321 -2.74 21.16 -4.94
C TYR A 321 -1.32 20.88 -5.44
N GLY A 322 -1.12 19.95 -6.38
CA GLY A 322 0.20 19.70 -6.99
C GLY A 322 1.17 19.02 -6.02
N THR A 323 0.66 18.10 -5.20
CA THR A 323 1.46 17.36 -4.21
C THR A 323 2.07 16.07 -4.76
N LEU A 324 1.52 15.50 -5.83
CA LEU A 324 2.04 14.33 -6.54
C LEU A 324 3.04 14.72 -7.63
N GLU A 325 4.10 13.94 -7.74
CA GLU A 325 5.18 14.11 -8.70
C GLU A 325 5.65 12.75 -9.20
N SER A 326 6.09 12.74 -10.45
CA SER A 326 6.76 11.62 -11.08
C SER A 326 8.19 11.95 -11.43
N CYS A 327 9.01 10.91 -11.50
CA CYS A 327 10.34 11.05 -12.06
C CYS A 327 10.31 10.91 -13.58
N VAL A 328 10.71 11.96 -14.29
CA VAL A 328 10.81 11.99 -15.75
C VAL A 328 12.23 12.38 -16.11
N ASP A 329 12.95 11.48 -16.78
CA ASP A 329 14.34 11.68 -17.21
C ASP A 329 15.28 12.13 -16.08
N GLY A 330 15.14 11.53 -14.89
CA GLY A 330 15.94 11.84 -13.71
C GLY A 330 15.57 13.17 -13.02
N ARG A 331 14.40 13.73 -13.32
CA ARG A 331 13.90 14.96 -12.72
C ARG A 331 12.49 14.78 -12.19
N LEU A 332 12.24 15.34 -11.01
CA LEU A 332 10.90 15.39 -10.47
C LEU A 332 10.07 16.40 -11.25
N VAL A 333 8.94 15.94 -11.76
CA VAL A 333 7.97 16.73 -12.49
C VAL A 333 6.62 16.53 -11.81
N THR A 334 5.92 17.63 -11.55
CA THR A 334 4.57 17.59 -10.97
C THR A 334 3.60 16.94 -11.95
N ASP A 335 2.81 15.98 -11.45
CA ASP A 335 1.77 15.34 -12.27
C ASP A 335 0.68 16.35 -12.66
N PRO A 336 -0.10 16.09 -13.73
CA PRO A 336 -1.10 17.04 -14.25
C PRO A 336 -2.00 17.69 -13.19
N VAL A 337 -2.13 19.02 -13.23
CA VAL A 337 -2.97 19.81 -12.33
C VAL A 337 -4.24 20.34 -13.03
N GLU A 338 -5.32 20.57 -12.28
CA GLU A 338 -6.58 21.15 -12.79
C GLU A 338 -6.35 22.46 -13.56
N ASP A 339 -5.60 23.38 -12.94
CA ASP A 339 -5.27 24.71 -13.46
C ASP A 339 -3.89 25.14 -12.94
N ALA A 340 -2.90 25.23 -13.82
CA ALA A 340 -1.54 25.60 -13.46
C ALA A 340 -1.42 27.06 -13.01
N VAL A 341 -2.24 27.98 -13.54
CA VAL A 341 -2.13 29.42 -13.25
C VAL A 341 -2.58 29.73 -11.83
N GLY A 342 -3.68 29.12 -11.38
CA GLY A 342 -4.23 29.29 -10.03
C GLY A 342 -3.61 28.37 -8.97
N LEU A 343 -2.64 27.52 -9.32
CA LEU A 343 -2.10 26.48 -8.44
C LEU A 343 -1.52 27.06 -7.14
N ASP A 344 -0.62 28.05 -7.24
CA ASP A 344 0.03 28.62 -6.06
C ASP A 344 -0.96 29.35 -5.14
N ALA A 345 -2.04 29.91 -5.68
CA ALA A 345 -3.11 30.50 -4.87
C ALA A 345 -3.86 29.43 -4.07
N ARG A 346 -4.16 28.26 -4.67
CA ARG A 346 -4.77 27.12 -3.96
C ARG A 346 -3.82 26.53 -2.92
N ARG A 347 -2.53 26.40 -3.25
CA ARG A 347 -1.48 25.96 -2.32
C ARG A 347 -1.38 26.88 -1.11
N ALA A 348 -1.33 28.19 -1.33
CA ALA A 348 -1.33 29.17 -0.24
C ALA A 348 -2.59 29.08 0.63
N GLY A 349 -3.77 28.87 0.04
CA GLY A 349 -5.04 28.73 0.77
C GLY A 349 -5.08 27.53 1.73
N ILE A 350 -4.34 26.46 1.43
CA ILE A 350 -4.23 25.26 2.28
C ILE A 350 -2.92 25.23 3.09
N GLY A 351 -2.11 26.29 3.05
CA GLY A 351 -0.88 26.42 3.83
C GLY A 351 0.36 25.74 3.23
N LEU A 352 0.37 25.44 1.93
CA LEU A 352 1.52 24.92 1.21
C LEU A 352 2.34 26.04 0.57
N GLN A 353 3.67 25.85 0.54
CA GLN A 353 4.61 26.72 -0.19
C GLN A 353 4.35 26.73 -1.70
N PRO A 354 4.75 27.76 -2.46
CA PRO A 354 4.68 27.75 -3.93
C PRO A 354 5.34 26.52 -4.57
N LEU A 355 4.87 26.09 -5.74
CA LEU A 355 5.36 24.86 -6.36
C LEU A 355 6.86 24.93 -6.72
N ALA A 356 7.31 26.06 -7.27
CA ALA A 356 8.70 26.25 -7.67
C ALA A 356 9.68 26.11 -6.48
N GLU A 357 9.32 26.69 -5.33
CA GLU A 357 10.11 26.56 -4.09
C GLU A 357 10.17 25.12 -3.60
N ARG A 358 9.15 24.28 -3.87
CA ARG A 358 9.20 22.86 -3.52
C ARG A 358 10.15 22.07 -4.42
N LEU A 359 10.13 22.34 -5.73
CA LEU A 359 10.92 21.60 -6.72
C LEU A 359 12.42 21.91 -6.65
N ASP A 360 12.78 23.14 -6.26
CA ASP A 360 14.19 23.57 -6.14
C ASP A 360 14.98 22.81 -5.04
N TRP A 361 14.31 22.17 -4.08
CA TRP A 361 14.97 21.44 -2.98
C TRP A 361 15.32 19.98 -3.30
N GLN A 362 14.89 19.46 -4.45
CA GLN A 362 15.06 18.05 -4.81
C GLN A 362 15.84 17.92 -6.13
N LEU A 363 17.17 17.90 -6.02
CA LEU A 363 18.06 17.55 -7.12
C LEU A 363 18.17 16.01 -7.21
N ASP A 364 17.90 15.51 -8.41
CA ASP A 364 18.02 14.12 -8.88
C ASP A 364 17.05 13.10 -8.21
N CYS A 365 15.99 12.79 -8.95
CA CYS A 365 15.47 11.42 -9.03
C CYS A 365 16.09 10.78 -10.29
#